data_AF-A0A6N7BCQ4-F1
#
_entry.id   AF-A0A6N7BCQ4-F1
#
_cell.length_a   1.000
_cell.length_b   1.000
_cell.length_c   1.000
_cell.angle_alpha   90.00
_cell.angle_beta   90.00
_cell.angle_gamma   90.00
#
_symmetry.space_group_name_H-M   'P 1'
#
loop_
_entity.id
_entity.type
_entity.pdbx_description
1 polymer ?
#
loop_
_entity_poly.entity_id
_entity_poly.type
_entity_poly.pdbx_seq_one_letter_code
_entity_poly.pdbx_strand_id
1 'polypeptide(L)'
;MGKPTGFMEFERAYLRKDSAEDRVQHYKEFEKRFSSEKVKTQGARCMDCGIPFCHGDTGCPVQNYIPEWNDLVYKGHVKDALENLHSTNNFPEFTGRLCPAPCESACTLGINKVP
;
A
#
# COMPACT_ATOMS: atom_id res chain seq x y z
N MET A 1 7.06 12.85 4.91
CA MET A 1 5.95 11.93 4.62
C MET A 1 5.94 10.79 5.63
N GLY A 2 4.76 10.28 5.99
CA GLY A 2 4.64 9.21 6.99
C GLY A 2 5.22 9.60 8.36
N LYS A 3 5.52 8.60 9.20
CA LYS A 3 6.32 8.82 10.41
C LYS A 3 7.80 8.64 10.03
N PRO A 4 8.71 9.59 10.30
CA PRO A 4 10.12 9.49 9.90
C PRO A 4 10.83 8.20 10.34
N THR A 5 10.42 7.61 11.46
CA THR A 5 10.95 6.36 12.00
C THR A 5 9.98 5.17 11.85
N GLY A 6 8.85 5.35 11.17
CA GLY A 6 7.77 4.37 11.11
C GLY A 6 8.19 3.03 10.51
N PHE A 7 9.09 3.02 9.53
CA PHE A 7 9.65 1.79 8.95
C PHE A 7 10.57 1.00 9.90
N MET A 8 11.06 1.63 10.97
CA MET A 8 11.85 0.97 12.01
C MET A 8 10.97 0.41 13.12
N GLU A 9 9.82 1.03 13.37
CA GLU A 9 8.92 0.71 14.48
C GLU A 9 7.80 -0.26 14.10
N PHE A 10 7.38 -0.27 12.83
CA PHE A 10 6.25 -1.06 12.37
C PHE A 10 6.65 -2.06 11.31
N GLU A 11 6.31 -3.31 11.56
CA GLU A 11 6.45 -4.39 10.58
C GLU A 11 5.35 -4.35 9.53
N ARG A 12 5.64 -4.95 8.35
CA ARG A 12 4.63 -5.13 7.31
C ARG A 12 3.51 -6.02 7.83
N ALA A 13 2.28 -5.58 7.63
CA ALA A 13 1.12 -6.41 7.84
C ALA A 13 0.57 -6.94 6.51
N TYR A 14 0.08 -8.17 6.53
CA TYR A 14 -0.65 -8.78 5.43
C TYR A 14 -2.14 -8.86 5.74
N LEU A 15 -2.98 -8.72 4.71
CA LEU A 15 -4.42 -8.92 4.84
C LEU A 15 -4.69 -10.36 5.30
N ARG A 16 -5.61 -10.52 6.24
CA ARG A 16 -6.00 -11.84 6.71
C ARG A 16 -6.78 -12.54 5.61
N LYS A 17 -6.47 -13.80 5.35
CA LYS A 17 -7.20 -14.66 4.43
C LYS A 17 -8.09 -15.60 5.23
N ASP A 18 -9.29 -15.85 4.74
CA ASP A 18 -10.09 -16.98 5.24
C ASP A 18 -9.35 -18.30 4.98
N SER A 19 -9.68 -19.32 5.77
CA SER A 19 -9.05 -20.65 5.66
C SER A 19 -9.27 -21.24 4.27
N ALA A 20 -8.42 -22.19 3.87
CA ALA A 20 -8.58 -22.85 2.58
C ALA A 20 -9.91 -23.62 2.54
N GLU A 21 -10.26 -24.27 3.65
CA GLU A 21 -11.45 -25.08 3.85
C GLU A 21 -12.73 -24.24 3.71
N ASP A 22 -12.74 -23.03 4.25
CA ASP A 22 -13.88 -22.11 4.16
C ASP A 22 -14.03 -21.53 2.75
N ARG A 23 -12.92 -21.07 2.14
CA ARG A 23 -12.98 -20.32 0.88
C ARG A 23 -13.26 -21.19 -0.35
N VAL A 24 -13.07 -22.52 -0.27
CA VAL A 24 -13.45 -23.43 -1.38
C VAL A 24 -14.96 -23.68 -1.46
N GLN A 25 -15.73 -23.30 -0.44
CA GLN A 25 -17.18 -23.50 -0.40
C GLN A 25 -17.96 -22.42 -1.17
N HIS A 26 -17.29 -21.34 -1.63
CA HIS A 26 -17.96 -20.21 -2.28
C HIS A 26 -17.02 -19.36 -3.15
N TYR A 27 -17.59 -18.48 -3.98
CA TYR A 27 -16.83 -17.52 -4.81
C TYR A 27 -16.76 -16.09 -4.21
N LYS A 28 -17.02 -15.94 -2.90
CA LYS A 28 -16.94 -14.64 -2.21
C LYS A 28 -15.50 -14.25 -1.91
N GLU A 29 -15.28 -12.94 -1.72
CA GLU A 29 -13.99 -12.37 -1.31
C GLU A 29 -13.49 -12.97 0.02
N PHE A 30 -12.26 -13.49 0.01
CA PHE A 30 -11.65 -14.17 1.16
C PHE A 30 -10.55 -13.32 1.83
N GLU A 31 -10.10 -12.24 1.20
CA GLU A 31 -9.17 -11.29 1.82
C GLU A 31 -9.92 -10.26 2.67
N LYS A 32 -9.55 -10.15 3.95
CA LYS A 32 -10.19 -9.23 4.90
C LYS A 32 -9.41 -7.94 4.99
N ARG A 33 -10.09 -6.83 4.69
CA ARG A 33 -9.56 -5.46 4.79
C ARG A 33 -9.01 -5.18 6.20
N PHE A 34 -7.97 -4.36 6.25
CA PHE A 34 -7.49 -3.82 7.52
C PHE A 34 -8.51 -2.88 8.17
N SER A 35 -8.39 -2.73 9.49
CA SER A 35 -9.03 -1.63 10.21
C SER A 35 -8.38 -0.29 9.83
N SER A 36 -9.10 0.81 9.94
CA SER A 36 -8.58 2.14 9.63
C SER A 36 -7.31 2.49 10.42
N GLU A 37 -7.25 2.11 11.70
CA GLU A 37 -6.06 2.22 12.55
C GLU A 37 -4.85 1.50 11.94
N LYS A 38 -5.06 0.25 11.48
CA LYS A 38 -3.98 -0.55 10.90
C LYS A 38 -3.54 -0.04 9.53
N VAL A 39 -4.48 0.47 8.72
CA VAL A 39 -4.17 1.15 7.45
C VAL A 39 -3.30 2.39 7.72
N LYS A 40 -3.65 3.20 8.72
CA LYS A 40 -2.88 4.37 9.16
C LYS A 40 -1.46 3.99 9.58
N THR A 41 -1.31 2.93 10.39
CA THR A 41 -0.01 2.41 10.81
C THR A 41 0.83 1.93 9.63
N GLN A 42 0.25 1.25 8.64
CA GLN A 42 0.99 0.79 7.46
C GLN A 42 1.42 1.97 6.56
N GLY A 43 0.58 2.99 6.39
CA GLY A 43 0.96 4.24 5.68
C GLY A 43 2.12 4.99 6.35
N ALA A 44 2.29 4.84 7.67
CA ALA A 44 3.38 5.45 8.42
C ALA A 44 4.77 4.88 8.07
N ARG A 45 4.85 3.71 7.41
CA ARG A 45 6.11 3.01 7.08
C ARG A 45 6.85 3.60 5.88
N CYS A 46 6.24 4.49 5.11
CA CYS A 46 6.94 5.12 3.98
C CYS A 46 8.17 5.89 4.49
N MET A 47 9.34 5.69 3.86
CA MET A 47 10.61 6.29 4.31
C MET A 47 10.85 7.72 3.80
N ASP A 48 10.01 8.23 2.91
CA ASP A 48 10.21 9.52 2.24
C ASP A 48 11.59 9.59 1.53
N CYS A 49 11.86 8.63 0.63
CA CYS A 49 13.19 8.33 0.07
C CYS A 49 13.88 9.46 -0.71
N GLY A 50 13.23 10.61 -0.93
CA GLY A 50 13.70 11.68 -1.82
C GLY A 50 13.60 11.31 -3.31
N ILE A 51 14.17 10.17 -3.72
CA ILE A 51 13.97 9.55 -5.03
C ILE A 51 13.08 8.30 -4.86
N PRO A 52 11.77 8.39 -5.15
CA PRO A 52 10.84 7.29 -4.94
C PRO A 52 10.90 6.26 -6.06
N PHE A 53 11.71 5.22 -5.91
CA PHE A 53 11.81 4.10 -6.87
C PHE A 53 10.50 3.32 -7.05
N CYS A 54 9.55 3.44 -6.11
CA CYS A 54 8.21 2.87 -6.26
C CYS A 54 7.38 3.53 -7.37
N HIS A 55 7.79 4.69 -7.91
CA HIS A 55 7.12 5.41 -8.99
C HIS A 55 7.59 4.98 -10.38
N GLY A 56 6.81 5.39 -11.40
CA GLY A 56 7.25 5.43 -12.79
C GLY A 56 7.78 4.11 -13.34
N ASP A 57 8.79 4.23 -14.19
CA ASP A 57 9.38 3.12 -14.96
C ASP A 57 10.04 2.05 -14.08
N THR A 58 10.35 2.37 -12.81
CA THR A 58 10.99 1.45 -11.88
C THR A 58 10.02 0.66 -11.03
N GLY A 59 8.83 1.20 -10.75
CA GLY A 59 7.91 0.59 -9.78
C GLY A 59 6.45 0.57 -10.18
N CYS A 60 5.86 1.71 -10.56
CA CYS A 60 4.43 1.80 -10.84
C CYS A 60 4.19 2.27 -12.28
N PRO A 61 3.73 1.39 -13.19
CA PRO A 61 3.53 1.74 -14.60
C PRO A 61 2.52 2.86 -14.86
N VAL A 62 1.57 3.04 -13.93
CA VAL A 62 0.57 4.13 -13.98
C VAL A 62 1.03 5.39 -13.22
N GLN A 63 2.29 5.43 -12.77
CA GLN A 63 2.93 6.58 -12.16
C GLN A 63 2.21 7.14 -10.92
N ASN A 64 1.64 6.25 -10.10
CA ASN A 64 0.98 6.65 -8.85
C ASN A 64 1.95 7.40 -7.92
N TYR A 65 1.44 8.45 -7.28
CA TYR A 65 2.10 9.22 -6.23
C TYR A 65 2.03 8.51 -4.87
N ILE A 66 2.77 7.41 -4.74
CA ILE A 66 2.67 6.44 -3.64
C ILE A 66 2.99 7.02 -2.26
N PRO A 67 4.13 7.71 -2.06
CA PRO A 67 4.43 8.38 -0.80
C PRO A 67 3.37 9.41 -0.39
N GLU A 68 2.80 10.14 -1.35
CA GLU A 68 1.85 11.21 -1.11
C GLU A 68 0.54 10.68 -0.52
N TRP A 69 -0.09 9.68 -1.16
CA TRP A 69 -1.31 9.10 -0.60
C TRP A 69 -1.02 8.29 0.67
N ASN A 70 0.18 7.72 0.86
CA ASN A 70 0.57 7.09 2.13
C ASN A 70 0.64 8.10 3.28
N ASP A 71 1.19 9.29 3.04
CA ASP A 71 1.25 10.37 4.03
C ASP A 71 -0.16 10.87 4.38
N LEU A 72 -1.02 11.06 3.38
CA LEU A 72 -2.42 11.45 3.58
C LEU A 72 -3.18 10.40 4.39
N VAL A 73 -3.01 9.11 4.08
CA VAL A 73 -3.56 7.98 4.85
C VAL A 73 -3.06 8.01 6.29
N TYR A 74 -1.75 8.20 6.51
CA TYR A 74 -1.16 8.28 7.84
C TYR A 74 -1.71 9.45 8.66
N LYS A 75 -2.01 10.59 8.02
CA LYS A 75 -2.60 11.76 8.68
C LYS A 75 -4.11 11.66 8.87
N GLY A 76 -4.76 10.66 8.27
CA GLY A 76 -6.22 10.44 8.36
C GLY A 76 -7.02 11.13 7.26
N HIS A 77 -6.37 11.71 6.25
CA HIS A 77 -6.98 12.38 5.10
C HIS A 77 -7.32 11.37 3.99
N VAL A 78 -8.17 10.38 4.31
CA VAL A 78 -8.44 9.24 3.40
C VAL A 78 -9.14 9.65 2.10
N LYS A 79 -9.98 10.70 2.14
CA LYS A 79 -10.63 11.23 0.92
C LYS A 79 -9.61 11.85 -0.03
N ASP A 80 -8.76 12.71 0.49
CA ASP A 80 -7.70 13.36 -0.28
C ASP A 80 -6.70 12.32 -0.83
N ALA A 81 -6.40 11.28 -0.04
CA ALA A 81 -5.58 10.15 -0.50
C ALA A 81 -6.22 9.42 -1.69
N LEU A 82 -7.54 9.21 -1.65
CA LEU A 82 -8.28 8.58 -2.74
C LEU A 82 -8.34 9.47 -3.99
N GLU A 83 -8.56 10.77 -3.83
CA GLU A 83 -8.51 11.74 -4.93
C GLU A 83 -7.12 11.78 -5.58
N ASN A 84 -6.06 11.80 -4.78
CA ASN A 84 -4.70 11.70 -5.27
C ASN A 84 -4.45 10.40 -6.04
N LEU A 85 -4.88 9.26 -5.51
CA LEU A 85 -4.74 7.96 -6.18
C LEU A 85 -5.52 7.90 -7.50
N HIS A 86 -6.71 8.49 -7.55
CA HIS A 86 -7.51 8.58 -8.77
C HIS A 86 -6.95 9.55 -9.82
N SER A 87 -6.06 10.47 -9.45
CA SER A 87 -5.43 11.39 -10.41
C SER A 87 -4.59 10.67 -11.46
N THR A 88 -4.10 9.47 -11.15
CA THR A 88 -3.23 8.65 -12.01
C THR A 88 -3.80 7.27 -12.32
N ASN A 89 -4.75 6.78 -11.51
CA ASN A 89 -5.29 5.42 -11.64
C ASN A 89 -6.82 5.42 -11.66
N ASN A 90 -7.39 4.99 -12.78
CA ASN A 90 -8.84 4.93 -12.97
C ASN A 90 -9.51 3.81 -12.15
N PHE A 91 -8.78 2.75 -11.79
CA PHE A 91 -9.31 1.55 -11.12
C PHE A 91 -8.42 1.09 -9.95
N PRO A 92 -8.22 1.92 -8.91
CA PRO A 92 -7.39 1.57 -7.77
C PRO A 92 -7.89 0.35 -6.97
N GLU A 93 -9.21 0.13 -6.94
CA GLU A 93 -9.83 -1.03 -6.32
C GLU A 93 -9.52 -2.35 -7.04
N PHE A 94 -9.31 -2.30 -8.36
CA PHE A 94 -8.95 -3.46 -9.17
C PHE A 94 -7.44 -3.70 -9.13
N THR A 95 -6.67 -2.65 -9.42
CA THR A 95 -5.20 -2.71 -9.44
C THR A 95 -4.62 -3.04 -8.05
N GLY A 96 -5.19 -2.50 -6.97
CA GLY A 96 -4.78 -2.83 -5.60
C GLY A 96 -5.00 -4.29 -5.20
N ARG A 97 -5.78 -5.06 -5.97
CA ARG A 97 -6.04 -6.49 -5.73
C ARG A 97 -5.25 -7.42 -6.64
N LEU A 98 -5.12 -7.05 -7.91
CA LEU A 98 -4.62 -7.96 -8.95
C LEU A 98 -3.23 -7.60 -9.47
N CYS A 99 -2.76 -6.38 -9.20
CA CYS A 99 -1.42 -5.99 -9.61
C CYS A 99 -0.40 -6.91 -8.91
N PRO A 100 0.63 -7.41 -9.62
CA PRO A 100 1.75 -8.13 -8.99
C PRO A 100 2.64 -7.23 -8.12
N ALA A 101 2.23 -5.98 -7.89
CA ALA A 101 2.89 -4.98 -7.04
C ALA A 101 4.38 -4.74 -7.34
N PRO A 102 4.76 -4.40 -8.59
CA PRO A 102 6.15 -4.06 -8.91
C PRO A 102 6.67 -2.85 -8.09
N CYS A 103 5.78 -1.98 -7.65
CA CYS A 103 6.11 -0.86 -6.77
C CYS A 103 6.60 -1.30 -5.38
N GLU A 104 6.17 -2.46 -4.88
CA GLU A 104 6.70 -3.04 -3.64
C GLU A 104 8.10 -3.62 -3.86
N SER A 105 8.31 -4.32 -4.99
CA SER A 105 9.64 -4.84 -5.36
C SER A 105 10.67 -3.72 -5.56
N ALA A 106 10.23 -2.56 -6.04
CA ALA A 106 11.07 -1.37 -6.22
C ALA A 106 11.19 -0.50 -4.97
N CYS A 107 10.48 -0.82 -3.88
CA CYS A 107 10.54 -0.04 -2.65
C CYS A 107 11.95 -0.10 -2.04
N THR A 108 12.55 1.06 -1.74
CA THR A 108 13.90 1.15 -1.16
C THR A 108 14.03 0.39 0.16
N LEU A 109 12.95 0.32 0.96
CA LEU A 109 12.95 -0.46 2.20
C LEU A 109 13.15 -1.97 1.92
N GLY A 110 12.66 -2.42 0.76
CA GLY A 110 12.79 -3.78 0.23
C GLY A 110 14.22 -4.29 0.10
N ILE A 111 15.22 -3.40 0.10
CA ILE A 111 16.64 -3.78 0.06
C ILE A 111 17.07 -4.45 1.37
N ASN A 112 16.58 -3.96 2.51
CA ASN A 112 17.04 -4.38 3.84
C ASN A 112 15.98 -5.12 4.65
N LYS A 113 14.70 -4.91 4.35
CA LYS A 113 13.55 -5.44 5.08
C LYS A 113 12.39 -5.72 4.13
N VAL A 114 11.33 -6.33 4.65
CA VAL A 114 10.08 -6.44 3.90
C VAL A 114 9.53 -5.03 3.64
N PRO A 115 9.20 -4.68 2.37
CA PRO A 115 8.78 -3.34 1.99
C PRO A 115 7.51 -2.85 2.69
#